data_AF-A0A2W4STR7-F1
#
_entry.id   AF-A0A2W4STR7-F1
#
_cell.length_a   1.000
_cell.length_b   1.000
_cell.length_c   1.000
_cell.angle_alpha   90.00
_cell.angle_beta   90.00
_cell.angle_gamma   90.00
#
_symmetry.space_group_name_H-M   'P 1'
#
loop_
_entity.id
_entity.type
_entity.pdbx_description
1 polymer ?
#
loop_
_entity_poly.entity_id
_entity_poly.type
_entity_poly.pdbx_seq_one_letter_code
_entity_poly.pdbx_strand_id
1 'polypeptide(L)'
;MPGHKPPEAVARAAAKGLELRDKFNRGGTDVGVRRAEQLKARRPVSDEDITAISSYFKRHAVDKQAKAREWGDDDDPSAGYIAWLLWGGDAGERWADGVKAGH
;
A
#
# COMPACT_ATOMS: atom_id res chain seq x y z
N MET A 1 20.30 -4.41 -10.21
CA MET A 1 19.60 -3.23 -9.68
C MET A 1 19.41 -3.44 -8.19
N PRO A 2 19.96 -2.58 -7.31
CA PRO A 2 19.72 -2.70 -5.87
C PRO A 2 18.24 -2.41 -5.61
N GLY A 3 17.48 -3.41 -5.19
CA GLY A 3 16.09 -3.19 -4.81
C GLY A 3 16.00 -2.63 -3.39
N HIS A 4 15.04 -1.74 -3.17
CA HIS A 4 14.76 -1.11 -1.89
C HIS A 4 14.00 -2.08 -0.98
N LYS A 5 14.50 -2.24 0.24
CA LYS A 5 13.85 -3.14 1.22
C LYS A 5 12.69 -2.41 1.91
N PRO A 6 11.48 -2.98 1.92
CA PRO A 6 10.36 -2.39 2.65
C PRO A 6 10.64 -2.39 4.16
N PRO A 7 10.36 -1.27 4.86
CA PRO A 7 10.42 -1.23 6.31
C PRO A 7 9.30 -2.08 6.92
N GLU A 8 9.44 -2.43 8.19
CA GLU A 8 8.45 -3.29 8.87
C GLU A 8 7.06 -2.68 8.91
N ALA A 9 6.95 -1.36 9.03
CA ALA A 9 5.66 -0.67 9.00
C ALA A 9 4.90 -0.92 7.69
N VAL A 10 5.61 -0.96 6.56
CA VAL A 10 5.04 -1.25 5.23
C VAL A 10 4.59 -2.71 5.15
N ALA A 11 5.42 -3.63 5.64
CA ALA A 11 5.07 -5.05 5.67
C ALA A 11 3.84 -5.34 6.55
N ARG A 12 3.73 -4.66 7.70
CA ARG A 12 2.57 -4.77 8.61
C ARG A 12 1.30 -4.22 7.97
N ALA A 13 1.38 -3.07 7.29
CA ALA A 13 0.25 -2.50 6.58
C ALA A 13 -0.23 -3.42 5.43
N ALA A 14 0.71 -3.93 4.64
CA ALA A 14 0.42 -4.88 3.57
C ALA A 14 -0.22 -6.18 4.10
N ALA A 15 0.27 -6.70 5.23
CA ALA A 15 -0.33 -7.85 5.90
C ALA A 15 -1.78 -7.56 6.33
N LYS A 16 -2.02 -6.41 6.99
CA LYS A 16 -3.37 -5.99 7.39
C LYS A 16 -4.30 -5.85 6.18
N GLY A 17 -3.82 -5.29 5.07
CA GLY A 17 -4.58 -5.18 3.82
C GLY A 17 -4.99 -6.54 3.25
N LEU A 18 -4.10 -7.54 3.31
CA LEU A 18 -4.40 -8.90 2.88
C LEU A 18 -5.45 -9.56 3.78
N GLU A 19 -5.35 -9.39 5.09
CA GLU A 19 -6.32 -9.92 6.06
C GLU A 19 -7.71 -9.29 5.89
N LEU A 20 -7.78 -7.97 5.70
CA LEU A 20 -9.05 -7.29 5.45
C LEU A 20 -9.64 -7.69 4.10
N ARG A 21 -8.80 -7.86 3.06
CA ARG A 21 -9.26 -8.39 1.78
C ARG A 21 -9.83 -9.80 1.93
N ASP A 22 -9.21 -10.67 2.71
CA ASP A 22 -9.70 -12.03 2.96
C ASP A 22 -11.06 -12.00 3.69
N LYS A 23 -11.17 -11.16 4.74
CA LYS A 23 -12.37 -11.03 5.56
C LYS A 23 -13.56 -10.41 4.82
N PHE A 24 -13.33 -9.33 4.06
CA PHE A 24 -14.39 -8.55 3.43
C PHE A 24 -14.56 -8.85 1.93
N ASN A 25 -13.61 -9.57 1.33
CA ASN A 25 -13.54 -9.86 -0.11
C ASN A 25 -13.68 -8.61 -1.01
N ARG A 26 -13.14 -7.48 -0.53
CA ARG A 26 -13.20 -6.16 -1.15
C ARG A 26 -11.79 -5.59 -1.29
N GLY A 27 -11.57 -4.77 -2.32
CA GLY A 27 -10.38 -3.92 -2.45
C GLY A 27 -9.16 -4.54 -3.13
N GLY A 28 -8.51 -3.71 -3.93
CA GLY A 28 -7.30 -4.05 -4.69
C GLY A 28 -7.57 -4.94 -5.91
N THR A 29 -6.72 -4.82 -6.93
CA THR A 29 -6.63 -5.79 -8.02
C THR A 29 -5.62 -6.88 -7.66
N ASP A 30 -5.55 -7.96 -8.45
CA ASP A 30 -4.51 -9.00 -8.34
C ASP A 30 -3.08 -8.43 -8.25
N VAL A 31 -2.84 -7.30 -8.93
CA VAL A 31 -1.58 -6.57 -8.88
C VAL A 31 -1.31 -6.02 -7.47
N GLY A 32 -2.31 -5.42 -6.83
CA GLY A 32 -2.21 -4.92 -5.46
C GLY A 32 -1.97 -6.04 -4.45
N VAL A 33 -2.61 -7.20 -4.64
CA VAL A 33 -2.43 -8.39 -3.79
C VAL A 33 -1.00 -8.92 -3.91
N ARG A 34 -0.51 -9.15 -5.14
CA ARG A 34 0.87 -9.59 -5.36
C ARG A 34 1.89 -8.62 -4.79
N ARG A 35 1.62 -7.32 -4.90
CA ARG A 35 2.47 -6.28 -4.31
C ARG A 35 2.45 -6.37 -2.78
N ALA A 36 1.28 -6.50 -2.17
CA ALA A 36 1.15 -6.66 -0.73
C ALA A 36 1.91 -7.89 -0.23
N GLU A 37 1.85 -9.02 -0.95
CA GLU A 37 2.64 -10.20 -0.60
C GLU A 37 4.14 -9.97 -0.72
N GLN A 38 4.60 -9.28 -1.76
CA GLN A 38 6.00 -8.87 -1.92
C GLN A 38 6.47 -7.99 -0.75
N LEU A 39 5.65 -7.00 -0.37
CA LEU A 39 5.92 -6.06 0.71
C LEU A 39 5.89 -6.74 2.08
N LYS A 40 4.91 -7.61 2.33
CA LYS A 40 4.79 -8.46 3.53
C LYS A 40 6.02 -9.34 3.70
N ALA A 41 6.49 -9.96 2.62
CA ALA A 41 7.71 -10.76 2.61
C ALA A 41 9.00 -9.92 2.68
N ARG A 42 8.89 -8.58 2.74
CA ARG A 42 10.00 -7.62 2.74
C ARG A 42 10.99 -7.88 1.60
N ARG A 43 10.47 -8.33 0.45
CA ARG A 43 11.28 -8.57 -0.73
C ARG A 43 11.76 -7.22 -1.29
N PRO A 44 12.98 -7.16 -1.82
CA PRO A 44 13.49 -5.95 -2.45
C PRO A 44 12.57 -5.51 -3.60
N VAL A 45 12.35 -4.20 -3.69
CA VAL A 45 11.46 -3.55 -4.67
C VAL A 45 12.30 -2.63 -5.55
N SER A 46 12.18 -2.75 -6.87
CA SER A 46 12.96 -1.94 -7.82
C SER A 46 12.51 -0.48 -7.82
N ASP A 47 13.37 0.45 -8.25
CA ASP A 47 13.02 1.88 -8.36
C ASP A 47 11.79 2.16 -9.23
N GLU A 48 11.60 1.36 -10.29
CA GLU A 48 10.41 1.44 -11.15
C GLU A 48 9.13 1.09 -10.38
N ASP A 49 9.19 0.05 -9.54
CA ASP A 49 8.09 -0.35 -8.67
C ASP A 49 7.84 0.68 -7.55
N ILE A 50 8.90 1.27 -6.97
CA ILE A 50 8.79 2.38 -6.01
C ILE A 50 8.06 3.57 -6.66
N THR A 51 8.40 3.87 -7.90
CA THR A 51 7.73 4.94 -8.66
C THR A 51 6.25 4.60 -8.87
N ALA A 52 5.93 3.36 -9.22
CA ALA A 52 4.54 2.91 -9.33
C ALA A 52 3.78 3.01 -8.00
N ILE A 53 4.41 2.63 -6.88
CA ILE A 53 3.86 2.76 -5.52
C ILE A 53 3.57 4.24 -5.21
N SER A 54 4.54 5.13 -5.38
CA SER A 54 4.39 6.56 -5.13
C SER A 54 3.28 7.19 -6.01
N SER A 55 3.25 6.84 -7.30
CA SER A 55 2.22 7.31 -8.23
C SER A 55 0.82 6.79 -7.87
N TYR A 56 0.70 5.56 -7.35
CA TYR A 56 -0.56 5.02 -6.87
C TYR A 56 -1.10 5.86 -5.71
N PHE A 57 -0.28 6.12 -4.69
CA PHE A 57 -0.67 6.92 -3.53
C PHE A 57 -1.04 8.35 -3.90
N LYS A 58 -0.25 9.03 -4.77
CA LYS A 58 -0.57 10.39 -5.21
C LYS A 58 -1.92 10.50 -5.92
N ARG A 59 -2.30 9.50 -6.72
CA ARG A 59 -3.61 9.47 -7.40
C ARG A 59 -4.75 9.21 -6.43
N HIS A 60 -4.57 8.29 -5.49
CA HIS A 60 -5.60 7.89 -4.54
C HIS A 60 -5.65 8.75 -3.27
N ALA A 61 -4.72 9.69 -3.08
CA ALA A 61 -4.77 10.64 -1.97
C ALA A 61 -6.01 11.54 -2.04
N VAL A 62 -6.48 11.88 -3.25
CA VAL A 62 -7.74 12.59 -3.46
C VAL A 62 -8.93 11.72 -3.07
N ASP A 63 -8.94 10.44 -3.44
CA ASP A 63 -9.99 9.50 -3.02
C ASP A 63 -10.04 9.36 -1.49
N LYS A 64 -8.86 9.29 -0.85
CA LYS A 64 -8.73 9.26 0.62
C LYS A 64 -9.36 10.50 1.25
N GLN A 65 -9.14 11.69 0.68
CA GLN A 65 -9.77 12.92 1.18
C GLN A 65 -11.28 12.94 0.95
N ALA A 66 -11.75 12.48 -0.21
CA ALA A 66 -13.17 12.45 -0.55
C ALA A 66 -13.98 11.48 0.33
N LYS A 67 -13.34 10.39 0.80
CA LYS A 67 -13.95 9.34 1.61
C LYS A 67 -13.36 9.25 3.01
N ALA A 68 -12.68 10.31 3.47
CA ALA A 68 -11.95 10.34 4.75
C ALA A 68 -12.80 9.94 5.97
N ARG A 69 -14.12 10.19 5.91
CA ARG A 69 -15.06 9.88 6.98
C ARG A 69 -15.21 8.38 7.25
N GLU A 70 -15.00 7.53 6.24
CA GLU A 70 -15.16 6.06 6.30
C GLU A 70 -13.91 5.32 5.84
N TRP A 71 -12.78 6.03 5.75
CA TRP A 71 -11.55 5.49 5.19
C TRP A 71 -10.80 4.58 6.16
N GLY A 72 -11.06 4.66 7.47
CA GLY A 72 -10.29 3.95 8.49
C GLY A 72 -11.11 3.01 9.36
N ASP A 73 -12.34 2.70 8.95
CA ASP A 73 -13.20 1.82 9.74
C ASP A 73 -12.72 0.37 9.58
N ASP A 74 -12.28 -0.24 10.69
CA ASP A 74 -11.86 -1.64 10.73
C ASP A 74 -13.07 -2.60 10.64
N ASP A 75 -14.29 -2.09 10.86
CA ASP A 75 -15.54 -2.88 10.83
C ASP A 75 -16.24 -2.86 9.47
N ASP A 76 -16.19 -1.75 8.72
CA ASP A 76 -16.56 -1.69 7.28
C ASP A 76 -15.50 -0.93 6.47
N PRO A 77 -14.33 -1.55 6.22
CA PRO A 77 -13.28 -0.92 5.43
C PRO A 77 -13.73 -0.77 3.97
N SER A 78 -13.65 0.46 3.48
CA SER A 78 -13.86 0.74 2.06
C SER A 78 -12.87 -0.02 1.18
N ALA A 79 -13.28 -0.43 -0.02
CA ALA A 79 -12.40 -1.11 -0.99
C ALA A 79 -11.13 -0.30 -1.30
N GLY A 80 -11.21 1.04 -1.27
CA GLY A 80 -10.07 1.94 -1.40
C GLY A 80 -9.09 1.88 -0.22
N TYR A 81 -9.57 1.71 1.02
CA TYR A 81 -8.71 1.55 2.19
C TYR A 81 -7.95 0.22 2.19
N ILE A 82 -8.63 -0.86 1.83
CA ILE A 82 -7.97 -2.17 1.70
C ILE A 82 -6.88 -2.09 0.62
N ALA A 83 -7.20 -1.50 -0.54
CA ALA A 83 -6.20 -1.27 -1.58
C ALA A 83 -5.04 -0.40 -1.07
N TRP A 84 -5.31 0.68 -0.34
CA TRP A 84 -4.30 1.54 0.27
C TRP A 84 -3.34 0.75 1.18
N LEU A 85 -3.88 -0.12 2.02
CA LEU A 85 -3.08 -0.99 2.90
C LEU A 85 -2.27 -2.03 2.11
N LEU A 86 -2.83 -2.63 1.06
CA LEU A 86 -2.12 -3.58 0.18
C LEU A 86 -0.85 -2.96 -0.43
N TRP A 87 -0.89 -1.68 -0.79
CA TRP A 87 0.27 -0.94 -1.31
C TRP A 87 1.27 -0.49 -0.22
N GLY A 88 1.00 -0.78 1.05
CA GLY A 88 1.87 -0.45 2.19
C GLY A 88 1.34 0.65 3.11
N GLY A 89 0.14 1.16 2.86
CA GLY A 89 -0.49 2.22 3.64
C GLY A 89 0.32 3.53 3.67
N ASP A 90 0.03 4.38 4.65
CA ASP A 90 0.76 5.65 4.86
C ASP A 90 2.28 5.42 5.08
N ALA A 91 2.67 4.26 5.62
CA ALA A 91 4.07 3.89 5.72
C ALA A 91 4.71 3.64 4.34
N GLY A 92 3.96 3.04 3.42
CA GLY A 92 4.39 2.75 2.05
C GLY A 92 4.53 4.02 1.22
N GLU A 93 3.60 4.96 1.39
CA GLU A 93 3.67 6.28 0.79
C GLU A 93 4.94 7.01 1.23
N ARG A 94 5.16 7.15 2.55
CA ARG A 94 6.33 7.84 3.11
C ARG A 94 7.64 7.18 2.70
N TRP A 95 7.67 5.85 2.68
CA TRP A 95 8.85 5.12 2.25
C TRP A 95 9.15 5.35 0.77
N ALA A 96 8.14 5.22 -0.11
CA ALA A 96 8.33 5.42 -1.54
C ALA A 96 8.71 6.86 -1.88
N ASP A 97 8.10 7.84 -1.21
CA ASP A 97 8.44 9.26 -1.37
C ASP A 97 9.87 9.56 -0.87
N GLY A 98 10.26 9.00 0.29
CA GLY A 98 11.62 9.12 0.82
C GLY A 98 12.68 8.49 -0.08
N VAL A 99 12.40 7.32 -0.67
CA VAL A 99 13.28 6.70 -1.66
C VAL A 99 13.40 7.59 -2.92
N LYS A 100 12.28 8.15 -3.40
CA LYS A 100 12.28 9.06 -4.57
C LYS A 100 12.98 10.40 -4.31
N ALA A 101 12.91 10.92 -3.10
CA ALA A 101 13.54 12.19 -2.74
C ALA A 101 15.06 12.07 -2.53
N GLY A 102 15.56 10.85 -2.27
CA GLY A 102 16.98 10.56 -2.07
C GLY A 102 17.73 10.12 -3.33
N HIS A 103 17.08 10.16 -4.51
CA HIS A 103 17.64 9.74 -5.80
C HIS A 103 17.66 10.92 -6.78
#